data_AF-A0A644YMD9-F1
#
_entry.id   AF-A0A644YMD9-F1
#
_cell.length_a   1.000
_cell.length_b   1.000
_cell.length_c   1.000
_cell.angle_alpha   90.00
_cell.angle_beta   90.00
_cell.angle_gamma   90.00
#
_symmetry.space_group_name_H-M   'P 1'
#
loop_
_entity.id
_entity.type
_entity.pdbx_description
1 polymer ?
#
loop_
_entity_poly.entity_id
_entity_poly.type
_entity_poly.pdbx_seq_one_letter_code
_entity_poly.pdbx_strand_id
1 'polypeptide(L)'
;MDRCTPDRIIDNLEAIKLFLNVKNTAFIIGADPRIVRHAIEFRYNNTNIDTQDENKNDRIVKDYLEKLIQIPYTLPKLSDSEVETYITLLFCERDLEPNAFEKVINAFKEFKNKDRYSVFNYSHINEVLDAPEVSQLSNSVPLISKLSSIITESLYGNPRQIKRFLNTFMLRKKLAKVANINDFRDDVLAKLMVLEYSESKLFEELYKWQISQDGKPKEIKEIESICNDKSKAKTELNENYKLWNNFKVINWVKVEPHLSEFDLRDYYWLSRDKLSSIQSNTLIPPFIKTLLLKLEENIPTKLAKEIITNELIPLNGTERQVFFSLLSQQLVTNPSEKRFYDIFNYCIESGIDDCVDIYTQSIKAIGKHVPPAVIEALKRFDQISSINEYLDKLKGVKTK
;
A
#
# COMPACT_ATOMS: atom_id res chain seq x y z
N MET A 1 -0.17 -24.08 2.66
CA MET A 1 -1.64 -24.20 2.79
C MET A 1 -2.38 -22.91 2.44
N ASP A 2 -1.71 -21.75 2.51
CA ASP A 2 -2.26 -20.38 2.40
C ASP A 2 -2.99 -20.00 1.10
N ARG A 3 -3.01 -20.87 0.09
CA ARG A 3 -3.72 -20.63 -1.18
C ARG A 3 -5.03 -21.41 -1.29
N CYS A 4 -5.33 -22.24 -0.30
CA CYS A 4 -6.57 -23.01 -0.25
C CYS A 4 -7.70 -22.18 0.36
N THR A 5 -8.94 -22.50 0.01
CA THR A 5 -10.11 -21.94 0.70
C THR A 5 -10.17 -22.44 2.16
N PRO A 6 -10.81 -21.68 3.07
CA PRO A 6 -10.98 -22.07 4.47
C PRO A 6 -11.42 -23.53 4.66
N ASP A 7 -12.46 -23.99 3.95
CA ASP A 7 -12.94 -25.37 4.06
C ASP A 7 -11.88 -26.40 3.65
N ARG A 8 -11.16 -26.14 2.55
CA ARG A 8 -10.11 -27.04 2.05
C ARG A 8 -8.91 -27.11 2.97
N ILE A 9 -8.61 -26.03 3.70
CA ILE A 9 -7.56 -26.04 4.72
C ILE A 9 -7.93 -27.05 5.81
N ILE A 10 -9.18 -27.04 6.30
CA ILE A 10 -9.63 -27.96 7.34
C ILE A 10 -9.72 -29.41 6.83
N ASP A 11 -10.31 -29.64 5.65
CA ASP A 11 -10.39 -30.98 5.05
C ASP A 11 -8.99 -31.64 4.97
N ASN A 12 -7.97 -30.87 4.57
CA ASN A 12 -6.60 -31.36 4.49
C ASN A 12 -6.00 -31.66 5.87
N LEU A 13 -6.28 -30.82 6.88
CA LEU A 13 -5.83 -31.04 8.25
C LEU A 13 -6.47 -32.29 8.87
N GLU A 14 -7.76 -32.51 8.63
CA GLU A 14 -8.48 -33.71 9.06
C GLU A 14 -7.96 -34.96 8.35
N ALA A 15 -7.66 -34.87 7.05
CA ALA A 15 -7.05 -35.97 6.32
C ALA A 15 -5.67 -36.32 6.89
N ILE A 16 -4.81 -35.34 7.16
CA ILE A 16 -3.49 -35.56 7.78
C ILE A 16 -3.64 -36.29 9.12
N LYS A 17 -4.65 -35.92 9.93
CA LYS A 17 -4.92 -36.54 11.23
C LYS A 17 -5.12 -38.06 11.15
N LEU A 18 -5.73 -38.57 10.07
CA LEU A 18 -5.93 -40.01 9.87
C LEU A 18 -4.60 -40.77 9.73
N PHE A 19 -3.55 -40.09 9.25
CA PHE A 19 -2.26 -40.69 8.97
C PHE A 19 -1.20 -40.38 10.05
N LEU A 20 -1.49 -39.53 11.04
CA LEU A 20 -0.53 -39.16 12.10
C LEU A 20 -0.05 -40.36 12.92
N ASN A 21 -0.84 -41.45 13.00
CA ASN A 21 -0.51 -42.66 13.75
C ASN A 21 0.10 -43.77 12.88
N VAL A 22 0.31 -43.53 11.59
CA VAL A 22 0.91 -44.51 10.68
C VAL A 22 2.43 -44.50 10.85
N LYS A 23 3.02 -45.69 11.02
CA LYS A 23 4.47 -45.83 11.18
C LYS A 23 5.22 -45.25 9.98
N ASN A 24 6.40 -44.67 10.24
CA ASN A 24 7.30 -44.10 9.23
C ASN A 24 6.68 -42.99 8.37
N THR A 25 5.72 -42.24 8.91
CA THR A 25 5.09 -41.11 8.22
C THR A 25 5.43 -39.80 8.94
N ALA A 26 5.80 -38.77 8.18
CA ALA A 26 6.03 -37.42 8.68
C ALA A 26 5.35 -36.40 7.76
N PHE A 27 4.70 -35.39 8.35
CA PHE A 27 4.05 -34.30 7.63
C PHE A 27 4.77 -32.99 7.92
N ILE A 28 5.22 -32.30 6.87
CA ILE A 28 5.79 -30.95 6.97
C ILE A 28 4.74 -29.96 6.45
N ILE A 29 4.28 -29.08 7.32
CA ILE A 29 3.21 -28.13 7.01
C ILE A 29 3.80 -26.72 6.95
N GLY A 30 3.77 -26.12 5.75
CA GLY A 30 4.03 -24.70 5.56
C GLY A 30 2.72 -23.91 5.48
N ALA A 31 2.45 -23.06 6.47
CA ALA A 31 1.27 -22.21 6.51
C ALA A 31 1.50 -20.93 7.32
N ASP A 32 0.77 -19.87 6.97
CA ASP A 32 0.61 -18.67 7.80
C ASP A 32 -0.39 -19.00 8.93
N PRO A 33 0.04 -18.93 10.21
CA PRO A 33 -0.83 -19.21 11.35
C PRO A 33 -2.13 -18.40 11.34
N ARG A 34 -2.13 -17.18 10.78
CA ARG A 34 -3.30 -16.31 10.71
C ARG A 34 -4.36 -16.86 9.75
N ILE A 35 -3.93 -17.39 8.60
CA ILE A 35 -4.84 -17.95 7.60
C ILE A 35 -5.46 -19.24 8.13
N VAL A 36 -4.66 -20.08 8.79
CA VAL A 36 -5.17 -21.32 9.40
C VAL A 36 -6.13 -21.02 10.55
N ARG A 37 -5.81 -20.05 11.42
CA ARG A 37 -6.72 -19.57 12.47
C ARG A 37 -8.06 -19.12 11.88
N HIS A 38 -8.03 -18.26 10.88
CA HIS A 38 -9.24 -17.77 10.22
C HIS A 38 -10.07 -18.91 9.60
N ALA A 39 -9.41 -19.92 9.02
CA ALA A 39 -10.11 -21.08 8.46
C ALA A 39 -10.82 -21.92 9.52
N ILE A 40 -10.19 -22.10 10.68
CA ILE A 40 -10.78 -22.81 11.83
C ILE A 40 -11.96 -22.02 12.38
N GLU A 41 -11.79 -20.71 12.60
CA GLU A 41 -12.87 -19.82 13.04
C GLU A 41 -14.08 -19.87 12.09
N PHE A 42 -13.85 -19.78 10.77
CA PHE A 42 -14.91 -19.83 9.77
C PHE A 42 -15.72 -21.13 9.83
N ARG A 43 -15.05 -22.27 10.00
CA ARG A 43 -15.70 -23.60 10.04
C ARG A 43 -16.50 -23.82 11.33
N TYR A 44 -15.96 -23.41 12.48
CA TYR A 44 -16.57 -23.69 13.79
C TYR A 44 -17.54 -22.60 14.28
N ASN A 45 -17.44 -21.36 13.79
CA ASN A 45 -18.43 -20.31 14.05
C ASN A 45 -19.77 -20.61 13.35
N ASN A 46 -19.77 -21.31 12.22
CA ASN A 46 -21.00 -21.73 11.54
C ASN A 46 -21.72 -22.88 12.24
N THR A 47 -21.11 -23.52 13.24
CA THR A 47 -21.69 -24.67 13.97
C THR A 47 -22.20 -24.32 15.37
N ASN A 48 -21.83 -23.17 15.94
CA ASN A 48 -22.27 -22.72 17.26
C ASN A 48 -23.00 -21.37 17.19
N ILE A 49 -24.28 -21.40 17.55
CA ILE A 49 -25.21 -20.27 17.64
C ILE A 49 -24.78 -19.33 18.79
N ASP A 50 -24.71 -18.02 18.50
CA ASP A 50 -24.83 -16.87 19.44
C ASP A 50 -23.89 -16.70 20.65
N THR A 51 -22.56 -16.85 20.52
CA THR A 51 -21.66 -16.26 21.54
C THR A 51 -20.56 -15.40 20.93
N GLN A 52 -20.70 -14.08 21.06
CA GLN A 52 -19.69 -13.05 20.78
C GLN A 52 -18.54 -13.06 21.82
N ASP A 53 -18.01 -14.23 22.16
CA ASP A 53 -16.86 -14.37 23.08
C ASP A 53 -15.59 -14.65 22.25
N GLU A 54 -14.89 -13.60 21.80
CA GLU A 54 -13.60 -13.71 21.07
C GLU A 54 -12.58 -14.62 21.80
N ASN A 55 -12.61 -14.59 23.14
CA ASN A 55 -11.74 -15.40 23.99
C ASN A 55 -11.99 -16.92 23.93
N LYS A 56 -13.21 -17.37 23.59
CA LYS A 56 -13.51 -18.81 23.43
C LYS A 56 -13.01 -19.33 22.08
N ASN A 57 -13.19 -18.54 21.03
CA ASN A 57 -12.75 -18.90 19.67
C ASN A 57 -11.23 -19.07 19.60
N ASP A 58 -10.48 -18.16 20.24
CA ASP A 58 -9.02 -18.23 20.26
C ASP A 58 -8.48 -19.49 20.98
N ARG A 59 -9.18 -19.95 22.03
CA ARG A 59 -8.84 -21.21 22.72
C ARG A 59 -9.10 -22.44 21.86
N ILE A 60 -10.24 -22.50 21.17
CA ILE A 60 -10.59 -23.63 20.28
C ILE A 60 -9.55 -23.76 19.15
N VAL A 61 -9.16 -22.65 18.55
CA VAL A 61 -8.14 -22.63 17.49
C VAL A 61 -6.79 -23.14 18.02
N LYS A 62 -6.37 -22.65 19.19
CA LYS A 62 -5.10 -23.04 19.79
C LYS A 62 -5.08 -24.52 20.13
N ASP A 63 -6.14 -25.03 20.77
CA ASP A 63 -6.27 -26.44 21.12
C ASP A 63 -6.31 -27.35 19.88
N TYR A 64 -6.93 -26.90 18.79
CA TYR A 64 -6.95 -27.63 17.52
C TYR A 64 -5.55 -27.73 16.92
N LEU A 65 -4.83 -26.61 16.85
CA LEU A 65 -3.48 -26.55 16.30
C LEU A 65 -2.48 -27.33 17.15
N GLU A 66 -2.55 -27.26 18.49
CA GLU A 66 -1.67 -28.01 19.39
C GLU A 66 -1.86 -29.52 19.25
N LYS A 67 -3.08 -30.01 18.99
CA LYS A 67 -3.35 -31.44 18.78
C LYS A 67 -2.82 -31.97 17.44
N LEU A 68 -2.72 -31.10 16.43
CA LEU A 68 -2.34 -31.51 15.09
C LEU A 68 -0.84 -31.28 14.82
N ILE A 69 -0.30 -30.16 15.28
CA ILE A 69 1.10 -29.77 15.08
C ILE A 69 1.93 -30.19 16.29
N GLN A 70 2.68 -31.28 16.13
CA GLN A 70 3.55 -31.82 17.18
C GLN A 70 4.77 -30.94 17.45
N ILE A 71 5.37 -30.39 16.39
CA ILE A 71 6.59 -29.56 16.45
C ILE A 71 6.32 -28.26 15.70
N PRO A 72 5.88 -27.19 16.40
CA PRO A 72 5.74 -25.88 15.77
C PRO A 72 7.14 -25.29 15.52
N TYR A 73 7.39 -24.86 14.28
CA TYR A 73 8.61 -24.17 13.91
C TYR A 73 8.28 -22.88 13.15
N THR A 74 8.62 -21.75 13.74
CA THR A 74 8.49 -20.44 13.10
C THR A 74 9.81 -20.09 12.43
N LEU A 75 9.80 -19.92 11.12
CA LEU A 75 10.99 -19.50 10.38
C LEU A 75 11.45 -18.12 10.91
N PRO A 76 12.69 -18.00 11.40
CA PRO A 76 13.20 -16.71 11.86
C PRO A 76 13.35 -15.75 10.68
N LYS A 77 13.24 -14.45 10.98
CA LYS A 77 13.58 -13.39 10.03
C LYS A 77 15.10 -13.33 9.86
N LEU A 78 15.55 -12.88 8.70
CA LEU A 78 16.98 -12.65 8.46
C LEU A 78 17.50 -11.57 9.41
N SER A 79 18.69 -11.79 9.98
CA SER A 79 19.46 -10.73 10.65
C SER A 79 19.96 -9.69 9.65
N ASP A 80 20.44 -8.54 10.12
CA ASP A 80 21.00 -7.50 9.25
C ASP A 80 22.18 -8.05 8.41
N SER A 81 23.03 -8.90 9.02
CA SER A 81 24.14 -9.53 8.31
C SER A 81 23.70 -10.54 7.26
N GLU A 82 22.63 -11.29 7.54
CA GLU A 82 22.02 -12.22 6.60
C GLU A 82 21.30 -11.48 5.46
N VAL A 83 20.68 -10.32 5.73
CA VAL A 83 20.06 -9.46 4.71
C VAL A 83 21.10 -8.92 3.75
N GLU A 84 22.21 -8.37 4.25
CA GLU A 84 23.29 -7.87 3.42
C GLU A 84 23.89 -8.99 2.55
N THR A 85 24.12 -10.16 3.15
CA THR A 85 24.58 -11.35 2.42
C THR A 85 23.56 -11.78 1.36
N TYR A 86 22.27 -11.79 1.69
CA TYR A 86 21.19 -12.18 0.78
C TYR A 86 21.09 -11.23 -0.42
N ILE A 87 21.15 -9.92 -0.19
CA ILE A 87 21.18 -8.92 -1.25
C ILE A 87 22.40 -9.14 -2.13
N THR A 88 23.59 -9.30 -1.54
CA THR A 88 24.83 -9.53 -2.27
C THR A 88 24.73 -10.75 -3.19
N LEU A 89 24.19 -11.87 -2.70
CA LEU A 89 23.98 -13.08 -3.49
C LEU A 89 22.95 -12.91 -4.61
N LEU A 90 21.88 -12.12 -4.41
CA LEU A 90 20.93 -11.80 -5.47
C LEU A 90 21.54 -10.98 -6.60
N PHE A 91 22.48 -10.09 -6.29
CA PHE A 91 23.23 -9.35 -7.31
C PHE A 91 24.22 -10.26 -8.03
N CYS A 92 24.86 -11.19 -7.33
CA CYS A 92 25.70 -12.21 -7.94
C CYS A 92 24.89 -13.10 -8.90
N GLU A 93 23.69 -13.56 -8.50
CA GLU A 93 22.79 -14.35 -9.35
C GLU A 93 22.42 -13.60 -10.65
N ARG A 94 22.34 -12.27 -10.60
CA ARG A 94 21.96 -11.43 -11.73
C ARG A 94 23.13 -11.11 -12.67
N ASP A 95 24.29 -10.80 -12.09
CA ASP A 95 25.43 -10.24 -12.83
C ASP A 95 26.44 -11.31 -13.26
N LEU A 96 26.42 -12.51 -12.65
CA LEU A 96 27.34 -13.61 -12.93
C LEU A 96 26.69 -14.71 -13.76
N GLU A 97 27.54 -15.42 -14.52
CA GLU A 97 27.15 -16.65 -15.19
C GLU A 97 26.90 -17.81 -14.20
N PRO A 98 26.06 -18.80 -14.55
CA PRO A 98 25.67 -19.88 -13.63
C PRO A 98 26.84 -20.62 -12.97
N ASN A 99 27.93 -20.86 -13.72
CA ASN A 99 29.13 -21.54 -13.20
C ASN A 99 29.87 -20.69 -12.16
N ALA A 100 30.00 -19.39 -12.40
CA ALA A 100 30.65 -18.46 -11.48
C ALA A 100 29.81 -18.28 -10.21
N PHE A 101 28.49 -18.19 -10.36
CA PHE A 101 27.57 -18.14 -9.24
C PHE A 101 27.63 -19.41 -8.37
N GLU A 102 27.77 -20.59 -8.97
CA GLU A 102 27.93 -21.83 -8.21
C GLU A 102 29.22 -21.85 -7.36
N LYS A 103 30.34 -21.33 -7.89
CA LYS A 103 31.58 -21.14 -7.11
C LYS A 103 31.33 -20.27 -5.88
N VAL A 104 30.63 -19.14 -6.04
CA VAL A 104 30.28 -18.22 -4.94
C VAL A 104 29.38 -18.90 -3.90
N ILE A 105 28.39 -19.67 -4.32
CA ILE A 105 27.51 -20.41 -3.41
C ILE A 105 28.28 -21.47 -2.61
N ASN A 106 29.24 -22.15 -3.22
CA ASN A 106 30.08 -23.12 -2.52
C ASN A 106 31.01 -22.43 -1.51
N ALA A 107 31.63 -21.31 -1.88
CA ALA A 107 32.41 -20.49 -0.96
C ALA A 107 31.56 -19.97 0.21
N PHE A 108 30.33 -19.54 -0.04
CA PHE A 108 29.39 -19.13 1.00
C PHE A 108 29.03 -20.27 1.96
N LYS A 109 28.81 -21.50 1.46
CA LYS A 109 28.57 -22.68 2.31
C LYS A 109 29.78 -22.97 3.20
N GLU A 110 30.99 -22.90 2.67
CA GLU A 110 32.22 -23.08 3.45
C GLU A 110 32.41 -21.97 4.50
N PHE A 111 32.15 -20.72 4.12
CA PHE A 111 32.19 -19.59 5.02
C PHE A 111 31.20 -19.77 6.17
N LYS A 112 29.95 -20.12 5.88
CA LYS A 112 28.90 -20.34 6.89
C LYS A 112 29.23 -21.45 7.89
N ASN A 113 30.00 -22.46 7.48
CA ASN A 113 30.48 -23.51 8.37
C ASN A 113 31.59 -23.04 9.32
N LYS A 114 32.39 -22.05 8.90
CA LYS A 114 33.48 -21.46 9.71
C LYS A 114 32.99 -20.30 10.58
N ASP A 115 32.20 -19.40 10.00
CA ASP A 115 31.65 -18.22 10.63
C ASP A 115 30.17 -18.07 10.26
N ARG A 116 29.30 -18.23 11.26
CA ARG A 116 27.85 -18.25 11.08
C ARG A 116 27.22 -16.85 11.16
N TYR A 117 27.89 -15.87 11.75
CA TYR A 117 27.26 -14.61 12.15
C TYR A 117 27.74 -13.41 11.33
N SER A 118 28.93 -13.52 10.73
CA SER A 118 29.52 -12.45 9.91
C SER A 118 28.87 -12.32 8.53
N VAL A 119 29.02 -11.14 7.95
CA VAL A 119 28.55 -10.82 6.60
C VAL A 119 29.48 -11.47 5.57
N PHE A 120 28.91 -12.17 4.60
CA PHE A 120 29.63 -12.60 3.42
C PHE A 120 29.71 -11.43 2.42
N ASN A 121 30.73 -10.60 2.61
CA ASN A 121 30.92 -9.36 1.86
C ASN A 121 31.60 -9.58 0.48
N TYR A 122 31.72 -8.49 -0.28
CA TYR A 122 32.36 -8.49 -1.59
C TYR A 122 33.82 -8.96 -1.59
N SER A 123 34.56 -8.75 -0.49
CA SER A 123 35.97 -9.19 -0.40
C SER A 123 36.10 -10.71 -0.52
N HIS A 124 35.23 -11.47 0.16
CA HIS A 124 35.22 -12.94 0.06
C HIS A 124 34.82 -13.41 -1.35
N ILE A 125 34.01 -12.63 -2.06
CA ILE A 125 33.56 -12.96 -3.42
C ILE A 125 34.71 -12.75 -4.42
N ASN A 126 35.50 -11.69 -4.26
CA ASN A 126 36.66 -11.42 -5.12
C ASN A 126 37.74 -12.48 -5.05
N GLU A 127 37.89 -13.16 -3.92
CA GLU A 127 38.86 -14.25 -3.76
C GLU A 127 38.49 -15.51 -4.56
N VAL A 128 37.22 -15.62 -4.97
CA VAL A 128 36.65 -16.82 -5.59
C VAL A 128 36.36 -16.63 -7.08
N LEU A 129 36.14 -15.39 -7.51
CA LEU A 129 35.80 -15.03 -8.89
C LEU A 129 37.01 -14.72 -9.76
N ASP A 130 36.86 -14.94 -11.05
CA ASP A 130 37.88 -14.59 -12.04
C ASP A 130 37.87 -13.07 -12.33
N ALA A 131 39.00 -12.48 -12.74
CA ALA A 131 39.15 -11.03 -12.98
C ALA A 131 38.05 -10.36 -13.85
N PRO A 132 37.52 -10.96 -14.95
CA PRO A 132 36.43 -10.35 -15.73
C PRO A 132 35.10 -10.31 -14.95
N GLU A 133 34.83 -11.31 -14.13
CA GLU A 133 33.59 -11.45 -13.33
C GLU A 133 33.59 -10.46 -12.17
N VAL A 134 34.74 -10.26 -11.53
CA VAL A 134 34.97 -9.22 -10.51
C VAL A 134 34.69 -7.84 -11.10
N SER A 135 35.15 -7.56 -12.32
CA SER A 135 34.95 -6.27 -12.97
C SER A 135 33.46 -5.98 -13.24
N GLN A 136 32.69 -7.00 -13.64
CA GLN A 136 31.24 -6.88 -13.84
C GLN A 136 30.51 -6.59 -12.53
N LEU A 137 30.83 -7.33 -11.47
CA LEU A 137 30.19 -7.19 -10.16
C LEU A 137 30.58 -5.88 -9.45
N SER A 138 31.81 -5.38 -9.67
CA SER A 138 32.32 -4.15 -9.05
C SER A 138 31.41 -2.93 -9.27
N ASN A 139 30.74 -2.85 -10.41
CA ASN A 139 29.79 -1.77 -10.73
C ASN A 139 28.54 -1.79 -9.84
N SER A 140 28.17 -2.95 -9.33
CA SER A 140 27.01 -3.16 -8.47
C SER A 140 27.34 -3.01 -6.97
N VAL A 141 28.61 -3.11 -6.56
CA VAL A 141 29.01 -3.07 -5.15
C VAL A 141 28.60 -1.77 -4.43
N PRO A 142 28.83 -0.57 -4.97
CA PRO A 142 28.41 0.66 -4.29
C PRO A 142 26.89 0.73 -4.10
N LEU A 143 26.15 0.18 -5.06
CA LEU A 143 24.69 0.10 -4.98
C LEU A 143 24.26 -0.91 -3.91
N ILE A 144 24.89 -2.09 -3.85
CA ILE A 144 24.61 -3.12 -2.84
C ILE A 144 24.82 -2.58 -1.44
N SER A 145 25.98 -1.99 -1.15
CA SER A 145 26.27 -1.47 0.19
C SER A 145 25.26 -0.39 0.62
N LYS A 146 24.93 0.55 -0.28
CA LYS A 146 23.93 1.59 0.00
C LYS A 146 22.53 1.02 0.21
N LEU A 147 22.10 0.12 -0.67
CA LEU A 147 20.78 -0.50 -0.58
C LEU A 147 20.65 -1.37 0.67
N SER A 148 21.68 -2.15 1.00
CA SER A 148 21.69 -2.99 2.20
C SER A 148 21.47 -2.15 3.46
N SER A 149 22.19 -1.04 3.65
CA SER A 149 22.00 -0.15 4.80
C SER A 149 20.58 0.45 4.85
N ILE A 150 20.02 0.86 3.71
CA ILE A 150 18.67 1.44 3.64
C ILE A 150 17.58 0.37 3.90
N ILE A 151 17.79 -0.86 3.43
CA ILE A 151 16.85 -1.99 3.50
C ILE A 151 16.85 -2.63 4.89
N THR A 152 18.02 -2.84 5.51
CA THR A 152 18.15 -3.52 6.82
C THR A 152 17.39 -2.77 7.91
N GLU A 153 17.50 -1.44 7.95
CA GLU A 153 16.82 -0.63 8.97
C GLU A 153 15.28 -0.64 8.86
N SER A 154 14.72 -1.03 7.71
CA SER A 154 13.32 -0.73 7.38
C SER A 154 12.46 -1.91 6.92
N LEU A 155 13.04 -2.96 6.32
CA LEU A 155 12.30 -4.08 5.70
C LEU A 155 12.30 -5.38 6.54
N TYR A 156 12.73 -5.31 7.80
CA TYR A 156 12.59 -6.35 8.84
C TYR A 156 13.00 -7.77 8.40
N GLY A 157 14.00 -7.90 7.53
CA GLY A 157 14.58 -9.20 7.17
C GLY A 157 13.63 -10.19 6.48
N ASN A 158 12.56 -9.73 5.83
CA ASN A 158 11.67 -10.61 5.05
C ASN A 158 12.22 -10.82 3.63
N PRO A 159 12.69 -12.03 3.26
CA PRO A 159 13.34 -12.27 1.97
C PRO A 159 12.45 -11.95 0.76
N ARG A 160 11.15 -12.25 0.86
CA ARG A 160 10.18 -11.97 -0.21
C ARG A 160 10.00 -10.47 -0.41
N GLN A 161 9.92 -9.71 0.67
CA GLN A 161 9.79 -8.24 0.59
C GLN A 161 11.06 -7.62 0.02
N ILE A 162 12.24 -8.09 0.45
CA ILE A 162 13.54 -7.64 -0.09
C ILE A 162 13.63 -7.90 -1.60
N LYS A 163 13.32 -9.12 -2.06
CA LYS A 163 13.34 -9.44 -3.51
C LYS A 163 12.33 -8.60 -4.30
N ARG A 164 11.12 -8.38 -3.76
CA ARG A 164 10.10 -7.53 -4.38
C ARG A 164 10.58 -6.07 -4.47
N PHE A 165 11.17 -5.55 -3.40
CA PHE A 165 11.74 -4.21 -3.34
C PHE A 165 12.81 -4.03 -4.43
N LEU A 166 13.80 -4.93 -4.49
CA LEU A 166 14.88 -4.88 -5.47
C LEU A 166 14.36 -4.97 -6.91
N ASN A 167 13.37 -5.83 -7.17
CA ASN A 167 12.76 -5.95 -8.49
C ASN A 167 12.03 -4.66 -8.90
N THR A 168 11.25 -4.06 -7.98
CA THR A 168 10.57 -2.78 -8.22
C THR A 168 11.58 -1.65 -8.43
N PHE A 169 12.65 -1.63 -7.64
CA PHE A 169 13.73 -0.66 -7.75
C PHE A 169 14.40 -0.73 -9.12
N MET A 170 14.74 -1.94 -9.57
CA MET A 170 15.35 -2.15 -10.89
C MET A 170 14.43 -1.76 -12.03
N LEU A 171 13.12 -2.04 -11.91
CA LEU A 171 12.12 -1.63 -12.89
C LEU A 171 12.05 -0.10 -12.99
N ARG A 172 11.93 0.60 -11.85
CA ARG A 172 11.86 2.07 -11.81
C ARG A 172 13.15 2.72 -12.33
N LYS A 173 14.32 2.15 -12.01
CA LYS A 173 15.60 2.58 -12.58
C LYS A 173 15.64 2.45 -14.10
N LYS A 174 15.11 1.36 -14.67
CA LYS A 174 14.99 1.20 -16.12
C LYS A 174 14.01 2.21 -16.74
N LEU A 175 12.87 2.45 -16.09
CA LEU A 175 11.90 3.47 -16.53
C LEU A 175 12.51 4.87 -16.52
N ALA A 176 13.29 5.22 -15.49
CA ALA A 176 13.97 6.51 -15.40
C ALA A 176 14.94 6.76 -16.56
N LYS A 177 15.68 5.71 -16.95
CA LYS A 177 16.58 5.75 -18.12
C LYS A 177 15.81 5.97 -19.42
N VAL A 178 14.68 5.30 -19.60
CA VAL A 178 13.84 5.46 -20.81
C VAL A 178 13.19 6.84 -20.86
N ALA A 179 12.85 7.41 -19.70
CA ALA A 179 12.27 8.74 -19.59
C ALA A 179 13.29 9.89 -19.73
N ASN A 180 14.58 9.60 -19.89
CA ASN A 180 15.67 10.58 -19.98
C ASN A 180 15.70 11.59 -18.81
N ILE A 181 15.50 11.10 -17.58
CA ILE A 181 15.64 11.94 -16.38
C ILE A 181 17.12 12.21 -16.14
N ASN A 182 17.54 13.47 -16.32
CA ASN A 182 18.94 13.87 -16.34
C ASN A 182 19.60 13.95 -14.94
N ASP A 183 18.81 14.02 -13.85
CA ASP A 183 19.29 14.13 -12.46
C ASP A 183 18.71 13.01 -11.57
N PHE A 184 18.83 11.77 -12.04
CA PHE A 184 18.30 10.60 -11.34
C PHE A 184 19.34 9.94 -10.45
N ARG A 185 19.05 9.86 -9.15
CA ARG A 185 19.88 9.22 -8.13
C ARG A 185 19.22 7.97 -7.57
N ASP A 186 19.96 6.87 -7.66
CA ASP A 186 19.55 5.55 -7.17
C ASP A 186 19.26 5.53 -5.65
N ASP A 187 20.05 6.26 -4.86
CA ASP A 187 19.93 6.30 -3.40
C ASP A 187 18.68 7.07 -2.94
N VAL A 188 18.37 8.19 -3.60
CA VAL A 188 17.13 8.95 -3.37
C VAL A 188 15.91 8.08 -3.67
N LEU A 189 15.89 7.35 -4.80
CA LEU A 189 14.81 6.42 -5.12
C LEU A 189 14.66 5.35 -4.05
N ALA A 190 15.75 4.70 -3.64
CA ALA A 190 15.72 3.63 -2.66
C ALA A 190 15.18 4.11 -1.31
N LYS A 191 15.63 5.29 -0.85
CA LYS A 191 15.15 5.89 0.40
C LYS A 191 13.65 6.21 0.32
N LEU A 192 13.16 6.80 -0.76
CA LEU A 192 11.73 7.05 -0.98
C LEU A 192 10.91 5.76 -1.01
N MET A 193 11.42 4.73 -1.70
CA MET A 193 10.77 3.42 -1.76
C MET A 193 10.68 2.75 -0.40
N VAL A 194 11.68 2.92 0.47
CA VAL A 194 11.59 2.40 1.84
C VAL A 194 10.45 3.03 2.61
N LEU A 195 10.26 4.34 2.48
CA LEU A 195 9.12 5.03 3.10
C LEU A 195 7.79 4.52 2.52
N GLU A 196 7.72 4.33 1.20
CA GLU A 196 6.56 3.73 0.51
C GLU A 196 6.18 2.36 1.10
N TYR A 197 7.17 1.49 1.36
CA TYR A 197 6.94 0.13 1.86
C TYR A 197 6.62 0.09 3.36
N SER A 198 7.28 0.93 4.16
CA SER A 198 7.16 0.90 5.62
C SER A 198 5.96 1.70 6.13
N GLU A 199 5.72 2.89 5.59
CA GLU A 199 4.73 3.86 6.08
C GLU A 199 4.05 4.60 4.91
N SER A 200 3.08 3.94 4.26
CA SER A 200 2.41 4.48 3.07
C SER A 200 1.75 5.85 3.30
N LYS A 201 1.24 6.12 4.50
CA LYS A 201 0.59 7.40 4.85
C LYS A 201 1.58 8.57 4.83
N LEU A 202 2.81 8.35 5.32
CA LEU A 202 3.86 9.37 5.32
C LEU A 202 4.35 9.65 3.90
N PHE A 203 4.42 8.61 3.07
CA PHE A 203 4.72 8.74 1.65
C PHE A 203 3.67 9.59 0.91
N GLU A 204 2.38 9.39 1.17
CA GLU A 204 1.31 10.22 0.62
C GLU A 204 1.35 11.67 1.10
N GLU A 205 1.69 11.90 2.37
CA GLU A 205 1.85 13.24 2.94
C GLU A 205 3.02 13.99 2.29
N LEU A 206 4.17 13.33 2.15
CA LEU A 206 5.33 13.89 1.47
C LEU A 206 5.05 14.23 0.00
N TYR A 207 4.22 13.43 -0.67
CA TYR A 207 3.74 13.73 -2.02
C TYR A 207 2.90 15.03 -2.07
N LYS A 208 2.00 15.25 -1.11
CA LYS A 208 1.17 16.47 -1.04
C LYS A 208 2.02 17.72 -0.82
N TRP A 209 3.03 17.64 0.05
CA TRP A 209 3.97 18.74 0.27
C TRP A 209 4.78 19.03 -1.00
N GLN A 210 5.28 18.00 -1.67
CA GLN A 210 6.02 18.13 -2.92
C GLN A 210 5.21 18.87 -3.99
N ILE A 211 3.94 18.50 -4.22
CA ILE A 211 3.06 19.16 -5.20
C ILE A 211 2.89 20.65 -4.87
N SER A 212 2.68 20.95 -3.58
CA SER A 212 2.39 22.31 -3.12
C SER A 212 3.62 23.22 -3.16
N GLN A 213 4.83 22.66 -3.23
CA GLN A 213 6.10 23.37 -3.05
C GLN A 213 7.10 23.10 -4.20
N ASP A 214 6.58 22.86 -5.40
CA ASP A 214 7.36 22.75 -6.65
C ASP A 214 8.55 21.77 -6.59
N GLY A 215 8.38 20.63 -5.90
CA GLY A 215 9.38 19.56 -5.89
C GLY A 215 10.23 19.47 -4.61
N LYS A 216 10.34 20.55 -3.82
CA LYS A 216 11.21 20.62 -2.64
C LYS A 216 10.42 20.94 -1.36
N PRO A 217 9.95 19.93 -0.61
CA PRO A 217 9.17 20.14 0.59
C PRO A 217 10.03 20.75 1.71
N LYS A 218 9.61 21.88 2.29
CA LYS A 218 10.28 22.58 3.39
C LYS A 218 10.13 21.83 4.72
N GLU A 219 9.01 21.12 4.88
CA GLU A 219 8.67 20.31 6.04
C GLU A 219 9.68 19.17 6.23
N ILE A 220 10.14 18.53 5.14
CA ILE A 220 11.16 17.48 5.26
C ILE A 220 12.49 18.06 5.74
N LYS A 221 12.81 19.29 5.35
CA LYS A 221 14.03 19.99 5.79
C LYS A 221 13.98 20.30 7.28
N GLU A 222 12.82 20.72 7.78
CA GLU A 222 12.58 20.92 9.21
C GLU A 222 12.73 19.59 9.97
N ILE A 223 12.09 18.52 9.50
CA ILE A 223 12.15 17.20 10.13
C ILE A 223 13.59 16.64 10.13
N GLU A 224 14.34 16.80 9.04
CA GLU A 224 15.76 16.41 8.96
C GLU A 224 16.62 17.18 9.97
N SER A 225 16.37 18.48 10.15
CA SER A 225 17.08 19.29 11.15
C SER A 225 16.74 18.90 12.59
N ILE A 226 15.46 18.60 12.87
CA ILE A 226 14.97 18.22 14.19
C ILE A 226 15.46 16.82 14.57
N CYS A 227 15.52 15.88 13.62
CA CYS A 227 15.99 14.51 13.87
C CYS A 227 17.49 14.42 14.17
N ASN A 228 18.29 15.38 13.70
CA ASN A 228 19.72 15.46 14.05
C ASN A 228 19.94 15.93 15.50
N ASP A 229 19.04 16.72 16.08
CA ASP A 229 19.09 17.16 17.48
C ASP A 229 18.30 16.22 18.42
N LYS A 230 19.04 15.31 19.09
CA LYS A 230 18.48 14.30 20.04
C LYS A 230 17.58 14.86 21.15
N SER A 231 17.72 16.15 21.49
CA SER A 231 16.99 16.83 22.58
C SER A 231 15.61 17.38 22.15
N LYS A 232 15.44 17.79 20.89
CA LYS A 232 14.21 18.43 20.37
C LYS A 232 13.26 17.47 19.65
N ALA A 233 13.78 16.35 19.15
CA ALA A 233 13.02 15.37 18.37
C ALA A 233 11.81 14.77 19.11
N LYS A 234 11.79 14.72 20.44
CA LYS A 234 10.64 14.17 21.18
C LYS A 234 9.52 15.19 21.44
N THR A 235 9.83 16.48 21.37
CA THR A 235 8.93 17.57 21.81
C THR A 235 8.32 18.28 20.60
N GLU A 236 9.14 18.69 19.62
CA GLU A 236 8.66 19.44 18.44
C GLU A 236 7.98 18.56 17.38
N LEU A 237 8.43 17.30 17.20
CA LEU A 237 7.72 16.33 16.34
C LEU A 237 6.36 15.92 16.93
N ASN A 238 6.18 15.97 18.25
CA ASN A 238 4.91 15.60 18.88
C ASN A 238 3.81 16.64 18.69
N GLU A 239 4.16 17.93 18.55
CA GLU A 239 3.20 19.03 18.40
C GLU A 239 2.77 19.22 16.94
N ASN A 240 3.71 19.21 15.98
CA ASN A 240 3.41 19.52 14.58
C ASN A 240 3.36 18.30 13.64
N TYR A 241 4.08 17.22 13.94
CA TYR A 241 4.27 16.08 13.03
C TYR A 241 4.13 14.73 13.73
N LYS A 242 3.04 14.52 14.45
CA LYS A 242 2.82 13.34 15.31
C LYS A 242 3.02 11.99 14.60
N LEU A 243 2.72 11.92 13.30
CA LEU A 243 2.91 10.71 12.48
C LEU A 243 4.39 10.40 12.19
N TRP A 244 5.25 11.41 12.21
CA TRP A 244 6.69 11.30 11.96
C TRP A 244 7.48 10.97 13.23
N ASN A 245 6.87 11.08 14.41
CA ASN A 245 7.47 10.71 15.69
C ASN A 245 7.47 9.19 15.94
N ASN A 246 8.01 8.44 15.00
CA ASN A 246 8.23 7.00 15.14
C ASN A 246 9.72 6.74 15.07
N PHE A 247 10.27 5.95 16.00
CA PHE A 247 11.69 5.60 16.03
C PHE A 247 12.21 5.11 14.67
N LYS A 248 11.37 4.36 13.94
CA LYS A 248 11.69 3.84 12.60
C LYS A 248 11.83 4.94 11.56
N VAL A 249 10.90 5.90 11.58
CA VAL A 249 10.88 7.04 10.66
C VAL A 249 12.05 7.97 10.99
N ILE A 250 12.35 8.18 12.28
CA ILE A 250 13.49 8.99 12.71
C ILE A 250 14.82 8.39 12.25
N ASN A 251 14.99 7.07 12.32
CA ASN A 251 16.19 6.42 11.78
C ASN A 251 16.25 6.58 10.26
N TRP A 252 15.14 6.34 9.55
CA TRP A 252 15.05 6.57 8.11
C TRP A 252 15.38 8.01 7.69
N VAL A 253 14.93 9.03 8.45
CA VAL A 253 15.26 10.44 8.17
C VAL A 253 16.76 10.67 8.25
N LYS A 254 17.45 10.05 9.23
CA LYS A 254 18.89 10.20 9.47
C LYS A 254 19.77 9.52 8.42
N VAL A 255 19.27 8.47 7.77
CA VAL A 255 20.01 7.78 6.72
C VAL A 255 20.17 8.70 5.51
N GLU A 256 21.38 8.92 5.04
CA GLU A 256 21.63 9.68 3.80
C GLU A 256 21.00 8.97 2.58
N PRO A 257 20.51 9.69 1.54
CA PRO A 257 20.64 11.14 1.31
C PRO A 257 19.52 11.99 1.93
N HIS A 258 19.78 13.26 2.20
CA HIS A 258 18.76 14.24 2.60
C HIS A 258 17.84 14.58 1.43
N LEU A 259 16.53 14.38 1.60
CA LEU A 259 15.55 14.54 0.52
C LEU A 259 15.24 16.01 0.22
N SER A 260 15.55 16.91 1.16
CA SER A 260 15.30 18.35 1.03
C SER A 260 16.11 19.03 -0.10
N GLU A 261 17.22 18.43 -0.52
CA GLU A 261 18.10 19.01 -1.54
C GLU A 261 17.66 18.66 -2.98
N PHE A 262 16.92 17.56 -3.14
CA PHE A 262 16.55 16.98 -4.44
C PHE A 262 15.14 17.33 -4.86
N ASP A 263 14.91 17.42 -6.17
CA ASP A 263 13.56 17.52 -6.73
C ASP A 263 12.91 16.14 -6.75
N LEU A 264 11.85 15.97 -5.94
CA LEU A 264 11.18 14.67 -5.79
C LEU A 264 10.15 14.37 -6.90
N ARG A 265 9.85 15.32 -7.81
CA ARG A 265 8.81 15.18 -8.85
C ARG A 265 9.00 13.94 -9.71
N ASP A 266 10.22 13.74 -10.19
CA ASP A 266 10.54 12.64 -11.10
C ASP A 266 10.48 11.27 -10.39
N TYR A 267 10.84 11.23 -9.11
CA TYR A 267 10.72 10.02 -8.29
C TYR A 267 9.26 9.68 -8.00
N TYR A 268 8.42 10.68 -7.74
CA TYR A 268 6.98 10.50 -7.60
C TYR A 268 6.31 10.14 -8.93
N TRP A 269 6.81 10.65 -10.06
CA TRP A 269 6.37 10.24 -11.39
C TRP A 269 6.54 8.74 -11.61
N LEU A 270 7.68 8.18 -11.19
CA LEU A 270 8.00 6.74 -11.27
C LEU A 270 7.19 5.87 -10.30
N SER A 271 6.53 6.47 -9.30
CA SER A 271 5.76 5.78 -8.25
C SER A 271 4.27 6.15 -8.26
N ARG A 272 3.78 6.73 -9.37
CA ARG A 272 2.38 7.11 -9.57
C ARG A 272 1.39 5.96 -9.38
N ASP A 273 1.81 4.72 -9.67
CA ASP A 273 1.00 3.51 -9.49
C ASP A 273 0.58 3.26 -8.03
N LYS A 274 1.30 3.84 -7.08
CA LYS A 274 1.09 3.67 -5.64
C LYS A 274 0.27 4.78 -5.00
N LEU A 275 0.16 5.90 -5.70
CA LEU A 275 -0.58 7.09 -5.28
C LEU A 275 -2.03 7.05 -5.77
N SER A 276 -2.57 5.85 -6.08
CA SER A 276 -3.93 5.68 -6.62
C SER A 276 -5.03 6.31 -5.76
N SER A 277 -4.79 6.48 -4.46
CA SER A 277 -5.64 7.23 -3.51
C SER A 277 -5.76 8.73 -3.86
N ILE A 278 -4.78 9.29 -4.57
CA ILE A 278 -4.61 10.72 -4.88
C ILE A 278 -4.86 11.00 -6.38
N GLN A 279 -4.87 9.96 -7.21
CA GLN A 279 -5.17 10.06 -8.64
C GLN A 279 -6.59 10.52 -8.96
N SER A 280 -7.53 10.42 -8.01
CA SER A 280 -8.88 10.97 -8.15
C SER A 280 -8.87 12.48 -8.45
N ASN A 281 -7.78 13.19 -8.15
CA ASN A 281 -7.68 14.65 -8.29
C ASN A 281 -6.74 15.17 -9.38
N THR A 282 -5.83 14.35 -9.92
CA THR A 282 -4.71 14.84 -10.75
C THR A 282 -4.75 14.45 -12.22
N LEU A 283 -5.64 13.54 -12.63
CA LEU A 283 -5.96 13.27 -14.03
C LEU A 283 -7.41 13.63 -14.30
N ILE A 284 -7.76 14.88 -14.03
CA ILE A 284 -9.03 15.46 -14.48
C ILE A 284 -8.75 16.06 -15.85
N PRO A 285 -9.26 15.48 -16.96
CA PRO A 285 -9.20 16.14 -18.25
C PRO A 285 -9.74 17.58 -18.14
N PRO A 286 -9.08 18.57 -18.76
CA PRO A 286 -9.48 19.98 -18.65
C PRO A 286 -10.93 20.22 -19.13
N PHE A 287 -11.45 19.37 -20.02
CA PHE A 287 -12.85 19.41 -20.43
C PHE A 287 -13.82 19.02 -19.30
N ILE A 288 -13.44 18.08 -18.40
CA ILE A 288 -14.27 17.69 -17.24
C ILE A 288 -14.32 18.82 -16.20
N LYS A 289 -13.19 19.49 -15.98
CA LYS A 289 -13.11 20.65 -15.06
C LYS A 289 -13.93 21.83 -15.59
N THR A 290 -13.86 22.10 -16.89
CA THR A 290 -14.65 23.18 -17.51
C THR A 290 -16.15 22.84 -17.54
N LEU A 291 -16.51 21.57 -17.77
CA LEU A 291 -17.89 21.09 -17.66
C LEU A 291 -18.45 21.28 -16.24
N LEU A 292 -17.67 20.95 -15.21
CA LEU A 292 -18.06 21.13 -13.81
C LEU A 292 -18.25 22.62 -13.49
N LEU A 293 -17.30 23.48 -13.87
CA LEU A 293 -17.40 24.94 -13.67
C LEU A 293 -18.64 25.53 -14.38
N LYS A 294 -18.96 25.09 -15.59
CA LYS A 294 -20.20 25.51 -16.29
C LYS A 294 -21.45 25.12 -15.49
N LEU A 295 -21.48 23.93 -14.89
CA LEU A 295 -22.64 23.44 -14.14
C LEU A 295 -22.76 24.08 -12.75
N GLU A 296 -21.64 24.49 -12.16
CA GLU A 296 -21.55 25.27 -10.92
C GLU A 296 -22.12 26.69 -11.07
N GLU A 297 -21.88 27.36 -12.21
CA GLU A 297 -22.46 28.66 -12.49
C GLU A 297 -24.00 28.59 -12.40
N ASN A 298 -24.64 29.68 -11.93
CA ASN A 298 -26.06 29.71 -11.58
C ASN A 298 -26.97 29.74 -12.82
N ILE A 299 -26.85 28.71 -13.66
CA ILE A 299 -27.55 28.49 -14.93
C ILE A 299 -28.98 27.96 -14.68
N PRO A 300 -29.98 28.33 -15.51
CA PRO A 300 -31.33 27.78 -15.47
C PRO A 300 -31.40 26.24 -15.60
N THR A 301 -32.33 25.60 -14.89
CA THR A 301 -32.53 24.14 -14.85
C THR A 301 -32.66 23.47 -16.22
N LYS A 302 -33.27 24.14 -17.21
CA LYS A 302 -33.41 23.61 -18.59
C LYS A 302 -32.05 23.50 -19.30
N LEU A 303 -31.22 24.52 -19.18
CA LEU A 303 -29.88 24.55 -19.78
C LEU A 303 -28.92 23.57 -19.10
N ALA A 304 -29.05 23.39 -17.78
CA ALA A 304 -28.28 22.38 -17.06
C ALA A 304 -28.60 20.95 -17.56
N LYS A 305 -29.88 20.63 -17.78
CA LYS A 305 -30.29 19.32 -18.33
C LYS A 305 -29.85 19.12 -19.78
N GLU A 306 -29.88 20.17 -20.62
CA GLU A 306 -29.35 20.11 -21.99
C GLU A 306 -27.82 19.88 -22.03
N ILE A 307 -27.06 20.54 -21.15
CA ILE A 307 -25.60 20.34 -21.05
C ILE A 307 -25.28 18.91 -20.58
N ILE A 308 -26.02 18.39 -19.59
CA ILE A 308 -25.85 17.01 -19.11
C ILE A 308 -26.17 16.01 -20.24
N THR A 309 -27.24 16.25 -21.00
CA THR A 309 -27.66 15.35 -22.09
C THR A 309 -26.69 15.37 -23.27
N ASN A 310 -26.16 16.54 -23.64
CA ASN A 310 -25.32 16.72 -24.82
C ASN A 310 -23.81 16.53 -24.56
N GLU A 311 -23.31 16.89 -23.38
CA GLU A 311 -21.87 16.86 -23.06
C GLU A 311 -21.49 15.71 -22.10
N LEU A 312 -22.40 15.22 -21.24
CA LEU A 312 -22.08 14.25 -20.18
C LEU A 312 -22.52 12.80 -20.49
N ILE A 313 -23.66 12.59 -21.17
CA ILE A 313 -24.09 11.26 -21.65
C ILE A 313 -23.10 10.63 -22.66
N PRO A 314 -22.55 11.36 -23.66
CA PRO A 314 -21.66 10.75 -24.65
C PRO A 314 -20.23 10.46 -24.15
N LEU A 315 -19.91 10.79 -22.89
CA LEU A 315 -18.60 10.50 -22.30
C LEU A 315 -18.41 9.00 -22.02
N ASN A 316 -17.15 8.56 -22.05
CA ASN A 316 -16.78 7.18 -21.71
C ASN A 316 -17.08 6.87 -20.25
N GLY A 317 -17.35 5.61 -19.90
CA GLY A 317 -17.68 5.20 -18.53
C GLY A 317 -16.64 5.62 -17.48
N THR A 318 -15.36 5.61 -17.85
CA THR A 318 -14.25 6.08 -17.00
C THR A 318 -14.26 7.60 -16.80
N GLU A 319 -14.59 8.38 -17.84
CA GLU A 319 -14.66 9.84 -17.78
C GLU A 319 -15.85 10.30 -16.92
N ARG A 320 -16.98 9.60 -17.03
CA ARG A 320 -18.15 9.82 -16.16
C ARG A 320 -17.83 9.55 -14.70
N GLN A 321 -17.12 8.47 -14.39
CA GLN A 321 -16.68 8.18 -13.02
C GLN A 321 -15.75 9.27 -12.46
N VAL A 322 -14.82 9.79 -13.27
CA VAL A 322 -13.96 10.92 -12.85
C VAL A 322 -14.80 12.16 -12.57
N PHE A 323 -15.75 12.54 -13.45
CA PHE A 323 -16.65 13.66 -13.19
C PHE A 323 -17.45 13.50 -11.88
N PHE A 324 -18.06 12.33 -11.65
CA PHE A 324 -18.85 12.10 -10.44
C PHE A 324 -18.00 12.05 -9.16
N SER A 325 -16.76 11.56 -9.22
CA SER A 325 -15.83 11.60 -8.10
C SER A 325 -15.46 13.03 -7.70
N LEU A 326 -15.33 13.94 -8.67
CA LEU A 326 -15.04 15.35 -8.40
C LEU A 326 -16.23 16.08 -7.81
N LEU A 327 -17.41 15.82 -8.37
CA LEU A 327 -18.65 16.40 -7.88
C LEU A 327 -18.95 15.90 -6.46
N SER A 328 -18.69 14.61 -6.17
CA SER A 328 -18.71 14.03 -4.83
C SER A 328 -17.75 14.74 -3.88
N GLN A 329 -16.50 14.95 -4.29
CA GLN A 329 -15.50 15.61 -3.46
C GLN A 329 -15.90 17.06 -3.11
N GLN A 330 -16.40 17.82 -4.08
CA GLN A 330 -16.88 19.17 -3.84
C GLN A 330 -18.10 19.20 -2.94
N LEU A 331 -19.03 18.25 -3.12
CA LEU A 331 -20.23 18.11 -2.30
C LEU A 331 -19.87 17.75 -0.84
N VAL A 332 -18.86 16.89 -0.62
CA VAL A 332 -18.32 16.59 0.72
C VAL A 332 -17.59 17.80 1.33
N THR A 333 -16.89 18.58 0.52
CA THR A 333 -16.13 19.77 0.97
C THR A 333 -17.05 20.94 1.29
N ASN A 334 -18.14 21.11 0.52
CA ASN A 334 -19.16 22.16 0.68
C ASN A 334 -20.59 21.57 0.83
N PRO A 335 -20.93 20.94 1.97
CA PRO A 335 -22.22 20.26 2.15
C PRO A 335 -23.48 21.15 2.06
N SER A 336 -23.31 22.46 2.24
CA SER A 336 -24.40 23.45 2.29
C SER A 336 -24.90 23.89 0.91
N GLU A 337 -24.17 23.58 -0.16
CA GLU A 337 -24.43 24.09 -1.50
C GLU A 337 -25.40 23.16 -2.25
N LYS A 338 -26.65 23.61 -2.42
CA LYS A 338 -27.74 22.81 -3.01
C LYS A 338 -27.49 22.42 -4.48
N ARG A 339 -26.68 23.20 -5.19
CA ARG A 339 -26.38 23.05 -6.62
C ARG A 339 -25.79 21.67 -6.95
N PHE A 340 -24.86 21.17 -6.14
CA PHE A 340 -24.22 19.87 -6.37
C PHE A 340 -25.21 18.71 -6.24
N TYR A 341 -26.15 18.79 -5.31
CA TYR A 341 -27.23 17.82 -5.16
C TYR A 341 -28.20 17.87 -6.35
N ASP A 342 -28.52 19.06 -6.84
CA ASP A 342 -29.38 19.24 -8.00
C ASP A 342 -28.75 18.64 -9.27
N ILE A 343 -27.43 18.77 -9.44
CA ILE A 343 -26.70 18.15 -10.56
C ILE A 343 -26.77 16.62 -10.49
N PHE A 344 -26.57 16.01 -9.30
CA PHE A 344 -26.75 14.57 -9.13
C PHE A 344 -28.19 14.14 -9.45
N ASN A 345 -29.19 14.87 -8.97
CA ASN A 345 -30.60 14.57 -9.25
C ASN A 345 -30.92 14.68 -10.76
N TYR A 346 -30.38 15.67 -11.46
CA TYR A 346 -30.56 15.80 -12.91
C TYR A 346 -29.88 14.68 -13.70
N CYS A 347 -28.73 14.18 -13.24
CA CYS A 347 -28.06 13.02 -13.84
C CYS A 347 -28.87 11.73 -13.67
N ILE A 348 -29.50 11.54 -12.50
CA ILE A 348 -30.40 10.40 -12.23
C ILE A 348 -31.66 10.50 -13.11
N GLU A 349 -32.29 11.67 -13.18
CA GLU A 349 -33.46 11.90 -14.04
C GLU A 349 -33.16 11.70 -15.54
N SER A 350 -31.89 11.85 -15.95
CA SER A 350 -31.44 11.67 -17.33
C SER A 350 -31.00 10.23 -17.64
N GLY A 351 -31.15 9.29 -16.70
CA GLY A 351 -30.92 7.85 -16.92
C GLY A 351 -29.47 7.38 -16.78
N ILE A 352 -28.62 8.08 -16.02
CA ILE A 352 -27.23 7.67 -15.77
C ILE A 352 -27.16 6.87 -14.47
N ASP A 353 -27.26 5.54 -14.55
CA ASP A 353 -27.25 4.66 -13.37
C ASP A 353 -25.90 4.65 -12.63
N ASP A 354 -24.79 4.90 -13.34
CA ASP A 354 -23.41 4.91 -12.81
C ASP A 354 -23.19 5.94 -11.68
N CYS A 355 -24.05 6.97 -11.57
CA CYS A 355 -23.90 8.03 -10.57
C CYS A 355 -24.51 7.69 -9.20
N VAL A 356 -25.37 6.68 -9.14
CA VAL A 356 -26.19 6.35 -7.96
C VAL A 356 -25.32 5.87 -6.79
N ASP A 357 -24.33 5.01 -7.06
CA ASP A 357 -23.44 4.48 -6.03
C ASP A 357 -22.56 5.56 -5.42
N ILE A 358 -21.97 6.41 -6.27
CA ILE A 358 -21.10 7.52 -5.85
C ILE A 358 -21.92 8.56 -5.07
N TYR A 359 -23.13 8.89 -5.52
CA TYR A 359 -24.02 9.82 -4.83
C TYR A 359 -24.43 9.29 -3.45
N THR A 360 -24.80 8.02 -3.36
CA THR A 360 -25.18 7.36 -2.10
C THR A 360 -24.01 7.34 -1.12
N GLN A 361 -22.79 7.05 -1.58
CA GLN A 361 -21.58 7.09 -0.74
C GLN A 361 -21.29 8.51 -0.25
N SER A 362 -21.46 9.52 -1.10
CA SER A 362 -21.25 10.94 -0.76
C SER A 362 -22.23 11.41 0.32
N ILE A 363 -23.51 11.07 0.16
CA ILE A 363 -24.57 11.38 1.13
C ILE A 363 -24.33 10.67 2.47
N LYS A 364 -23.89 9.40 2.44
CA LYS A 364 -23.50 8.65 3.65
C LYS A 364 -22.30 9.30 4.35
N ALA A 365 -21.33 9.83 3.62
CA ALA A 365 -20.17 10.51 4.18
C ALA A 365 -20.51 11.85 4.86
N ILE A 366 -21.52 12.57 4.38
CA ILE A 366 -21.94 13.89 4.92
C ILE A 366 -22.87 13.76 6.13
N GLY A 367 -23.67 12.69 6.21
CA GLY A 367 -24.49 12.39 7.37
C GLY A 367 -25.54 13.46 7.68
N LYS A 368 -25.51 14.05 8.90
CA LYS A 368 -26.55 14.98 9.41
C LYS A 368 -26.50 16.40 8.80
N HIS A 369 -25.49 16.71 8.00
CA HIS A 369 -25.30 18.04 7.42
C HIS A 369 -25.98 18.22 6.05
N VAL A 370 -26.71 17.23 5.57
CA VAL A 370 -27.47 17.31 4.30
C VAL A 370 -28.64 18.29 4.46
N PRO A 371 -28.81 19.27 3.54
CA PRO A 371 -29.92 20.23 3.61
C PRO A 371 -31.31 19.54 3.59
N PRO A 372 -32.28 19.98 4.41
CA PRO A 372 -33.62 19.35 4.48
C PRO A 372 -34.38 19.30 3.15
N ALA A 373 -34.18 20.31 2.28
CA ALA A 373 -34.78 20.37 0.95
C ALA A 373 -34.27 19.26 0.00
N VAL A 374 -33.03 18.80 0.20
CA VAL A 374 -32.44 17.70 -0.57
C VAL A 374 -33.02 16.36 -0.11
N ILE A 375 -33.26 16.20 1.20
CA ILE A 375 -33.92 15.02 1.76
C ILE A 375 -35.34 14.86 1.18
N GLU A 376 -36.02 15.96 0.90
CA GLU A 376 -37.35 15.97 0.27
C GLU A 376 -37.30 15.65 -1.24
N ALA A 377 -36.24 16.07 -1.94
CA ALA A 377 -35.98 15.71 -3.33
C ALA A 377 -35.59 14.22 -3.48
N LEU A 378 -34.81 13.67 -2.55
CA LEU A 378 -34.39 12.27 -2.53
C LEU A 378 -35.56 11.28 -2.40
N LYS A 379 -36.66 11.69 -1.73
CA LYS A 379 -37.90 10.89 -1.66
C LYS A 379 -38.55 10.66 -3.04
N ARG A 380 -38.21 11.46 -4.06
CA ARG A 380 -38.69 11.23 -5.43
C ARG A 380 -38.01 10.03 -6.10
N PHE A 381 -36.91 9.54 -5.54
CA PHE A 381 -36.14 8.39 -6.03
C PHE A 381 -36.26 7.16 -5.10
N ASP A 382 -37.34 7.06 -4.31
CA ASP A 382 -37.70 5.95 -3.40
C ASP A 382 -37.82 4.57 -4.10
N GLN A 383 -37.54 4.46 -5.41
CA GLN A 383 -37.49 3.19 -6.13
C GLN A 383 -36.08 2.60 -6.21
N ILE A 384 -35.05 3.36 -5.85
CA ILE A 384 -33.64 2.93 -5.87
C ILE A 384 -33.26 2.34 -4.50
N SER A 385 -32.96 1.04 -4.47
CA SER A 385 -32.72 0.26 -3.24
C SER A 385 -31.66 0.85 -2.30
N SER A 386 -30.58 1.42 -2.86
CA SER A 386 -29.46 2.01 -2.11
C SER A 386 -29.79 3.36 -1.46
N ILE A 387 -30.72 4.14 -2.04
CA ILE A 387 -31.19 5.42 -1.50
C ILE A 387 -32.27 5.19 -0.42
N ASN A 388 -33.14 4.18 -0.62
CA ASN A 388 -34.13 3.75 0.37
C ASN A 388 -33.50 3.32 1.70
N GLU A 389 -32.44 2.50 1.68
CA GLU A 389 -31.73 2.10 2.90
C GLU A 389 -31.19 3.29 3.71
N TYR A 390 -30.78 4.37 3.02
CA TYR A 390 -30.30 5.58 3.68
C TYR A 390 -31.46 6.41 4.25
N LEU A 391 -32.56 6.55 3.50
CA LEU A 391 -33.77 7.25 3.95
C LEU A 391 -34.42 6.57 5.16
N ASP A 392 -34.41 5.23 5.23
CA ASP A 392 -34.93 4.48 6.37
C ASP A 392 -34.02 4.59 7.62
N LYS A 393 -32.69 4.64 7.45
CA LYS A 393 -31.76 4.94 8.55
C LYS A 393 -31.95 6.34 9.12
N LEU A 394 -32.32 7.33 8.31
CA LEU A 394 -32.65 8.69 8.78
C LEU A 394 -34.00 8.76 9.51
N LYS A 395 -35.00 7.98 9.09
CA LYS A 395 -36.31 7.89 9.79
C LYS A 395 -36.15 7.29 11.19
N GLY A 396 -35.30 6.28 11.36
CA GLY A 396 -35.04 5.64 12.66
C GLY A 396 -34.39 6.53 13.73
N VAL A 397 -33.77 7.66 13.35
CA VAL A 397 -33.11 8.59 14.28
C VAL A 397 -34.08 9.63 14.87
N LYS A 398 -35.28 9.80 14.31
CA LYS A 398 -36.30 10.74 14.85
C LYS A 398 -37.19 10.15 15.95
N THR A 399 -37.03 8.88 16.31
CA THR A 399 -37.79 8.20 17.38
C THR A 399 -36.91 7.69 18.52
N LYS A 400 -35.99 8.54 19.01
CA LYS A 400 -35.45 8.44 20.37
C LYS A 400 -35.35 9.80 21.02
#